data_AF-A0A8S2V821-F1
#
_entry.id   AF-A0A8S2V821-F1
#
_cell.length_a   1.000
_cell.length_b   1.000
_cell.length_c   1.000
_cell.angle_alpha   90.00
_cell.angle_beta   90.00
_cell.angle_gamma   90.00
#
_symmetry.space_group_name_H-M   'P 1'
#
loop_
_entity.id
_entity.type
_entity.pdbx_description
1 polymer ?
#
loop_
_entity_poly.entity_id
_entity_poly.type
_entity_poly.pdbx_seq_one_letter_code
_entity_poly.pdbx_strand_id
1 'polypeptide(L)'
;YLPTDTLFYFELESSPFFTLNQGIYIFRYLDLTILTKFNLNDLIDKEARLLYVTRYLYAIENRIIKDKEITVINEQLITKSMCIDLINKYFIQNKDKNYLSWTQLKIFINVFYHLFNGFSNCGYFRVDALQEPQLRMDIIQTFLHSSNQFTLISVKSVREKQVNLDNVEQIDDLLNNSVIRCDKTQPFTVVFTHSYDPLFVYKTPNDVPKSLLLYFNTLSKKSNRWLSNTTNDIFTDYNKLNHLELFFKLVSLPIKYWNKAICTECFRQYPYDSNTCTECKVSLTKPKSFNTDHIKQFQTQIGQLLEQEYVITPDNYIKMLLVWLRISSTLPVIIMGETQVNLKQIL
;
A
#
# COMPACT_ATOMS: atom_id res chain seq x y z
N TYR A 1 35.26 -20.08 25.32
CA TYR A 1 34.36 -21.23 25.51
C TYR A 1 32.94 -20.71 25.49
N LEU A 2 32.12 -21.19 24.55
CA LEU A 2 30.68 -20.94 24.56
C LEU A 2 30.04 -21.85 25.63
N PRO A 3 29.14 -21.35 26.48
CA PRO A 3 28.41 -22.16 27.45
C PRO A 3 27.67 -23.31 26.76
N THR A 4 27.61 -24.48 27.41
CA THR A 4 26.93 -25.69 26.90
C THR A 4 25.45 -25.48 26.62
N ASP A 5 24.82 -24.49 27.27
CA ASP A 5 23.39 -24.21 27.15
C ASP A 5 23.07 -23.14 26.09
N THR A 6 24.08 -22.77 25.28
CA THR A 6 23.89 -21.77 24.23
C THR A 6 23.09 -22.37 23.08
N LEU A 7 21.85 -21.92 22.91
CA LEU A 7 21.01 -22.30 21.78
C LEU A 7 21.51 -21.63 20.50
N PHE A 8 21.76 -22.44 19.46
CA PHE A 8 22.10 -21.96 18.12
C PHE A 8 20.85 -22.01 17.24
N TYR A 9 20.48 -20.87 16.66
CA TYR A 9 19.37 -20.77 15.72
C TYR A 9 19.92 -20.63 14.31
N PHE A 10 19.52 -21.55 13.43
CA PHE A 10 19.87 -21.52 12.01
C PHE A 10 18.61 -21.19 11.20
N GLU A 11 18.59 -20.02 10.57
CA GLU A 11 17.55 -19.68 9.60
C GLU A 11 17.99 -20.18 8.21
N LEU A 12 17.15 -21.00 7.59
CA LEU A 12 17.44 -21.62 6.31
C LEU A 12 16.27 -21.35 5.36
N GLU A 13 16.58 -21.01 4.12
CA GLU A 13 15.54 -20.75 3.14
C GLU A 13 14.77 -22.03 2.84
N SER A 14 13.48 -22.05 3.19
CA SER A 14 12.60 -23.18 2.98
C SER A 14 12.24 -23.32 1.50
N SER A 15 13.14 -23.86 0.69
CA SER A 15 12.71 -24.43 -0.58
C SER A 15 12.00 -25.76 -0.27
N PRO A 16 10.81 -26.04 -0.84
CA PRO A 16 10.05 -27.25 -0.55
C PRO A 16 10.78 -28.56 -0.91
N PHE A 17 11.94 -28.47 -1.57
CA PHE A 17 12.77 -29.59 -2.00
C PHE A 17 14.00 -29.82 -1.12
N PHE A 18 14.32 -28.91 -0.20
CA PHE A 18 15.45 -29.09 0.71
C PHE A 18 15.00 -29.80 1.98
N THR A 19 14.89 -31.12 1.95
CA THR A 19 14.97 -31.88 3.20
C THR A 19 16.34 -31.60 3.82
N LEU A 20 16.36 -30.86 4.93
CA LEU A 20 17.58 -30.47 5.68
C LEU A 20 18.56 -31.63 5.86
N ASN A 21 18.02 -32.82 6.10
CA ASN A 21 18.79 -34.04 6.29
C ASN A 21 19.40 -34.61 5.01
N GLN A 22 18.90 -34.25 3.82
CA GLN A 22 19.42 -34.77 2.55
C GLN A 22 20.44 -33.82 1.90
N GLY A 23 20.25 -32.50 2.00
CA GLY A 23 21.05 -31.53 1.26
C GLY A 23 22.23 -30.87 2.01
N ILE A 24 22.24 -30.85 3.36
CA ILE A 24 23.34 -30.29 4.15
C ILE A 24 23.85 -31.34 5.14
N TYR A 25 25.02 -31.90 4.86
CA TYR A 25 25.57 -33.03 5.62
C TYR A 25 25.84 -32.72 7.09
N ILE A 26 26.22 -31.49 7.44
CA ILE A 26 26.51 -31.11 8.84
C ILE A 26 25.26 -31.23 9.73
N PHE A 27 24.06 -31.06 9.16
CA PHE A 27 22.80 -31.20 9.88
C PHE A 27 22.40 -32.65 10.18
N ARG A 28 23.06 -33.64 9.56
CA ARG A 28 22.92 -35.05 9.95
C ARG A 28 23.61 -35.36 11.28
N TYR A 29 24.56 -34.53 11.70
CA TYR A 29 25.38 -34.74 12.90
C TYR A 29 24.93 -33.91 14.10
N LEU A 30 24.02 -32.96 13.90
CA LEU A 30 23.47 -32.12 14.96
C LEU A 30 22.10 -32.65 15.39
N ASP A 31 21.82 -32.63 16.69
CA ASP A 31 20.46 -32.83 17.18
C ASP A 31 19.67 -31.54 16.92
N LEU A 32 18.77 -31.60 15.94
CA LEU A 32 18.07 -30.42 15.41
C LEU A 32 16.59 -30.47 15.74
N THR A 33 16.10 -29.41 16.39
CA THR A 33 14.67 -29.12 16.42
C THR A 33 14.32 -28.29 15.20
N ILE A 34 13.58 -28.88 14.26
CA ILE A 34 13.17 -28.21 13.03
C ILE A 34 11.88 -27.42 13.30
N LEU A 35 11.96 -26.10 13.27
CA LEU A 35 10.79 -25.21 13.26
C LEU A 35 10.35 -25.00 11.81
N THR A 36 9.69 -26.00 11.24
CA THR A 36 9.16 -25.92 9.88
C THR A 36 7.70 -25.49 9.91
N LYS A 37 7.42 -24.40 9.18
CA LYS A 37 6.13 -23.97 8.66
C LYS A 37 5.47 -22.84 9.44
N PHE A 38 5.05 -21.84 8.67
CA PHE A 38 4.10 -20.83 9.08
C PHE A 38 2.90 -21.50 9.77
N ASN A 39 2.71 -21.19 11.05
CA ASN A 39 1.66 -21.76 11.88
C ASN A 39 0.88 -20.64 12.58
N LEU A 40 -0.40 -20.51 12.24
CA LEU A 40 -1.27 -19.49 12.84
C LEU A 40 -1.49 -19.69 14.34
N ASN A 41 -1.18 -20.86 14.90
CA ASN A 41 -1.26 -21.05 16.35
C ASN A 41 -0.20 -20.22 17.09
N ASP A 42 0.88 -19.82 16.44
CA ASP A 42 1.93 -18.97 17.01
C ASP A 42 1.59 -17.48 16.95
N LEU A 43 0.42 -17.14 16.41
CA LEU A 43 -0.05 -15.77 16.26
C LEU A 43 -0.24 -15.11 17.63
N ILE A 44 0.36 -13.93 17.79
CA ILE A 44 0.24 -13.09 18.98
C ILE A 44 -1.08 -12.32 18.85
N ASP A 45 -2.12 -12.85 19.47
CA ASP A 45 -3.49 -12.33 19.43
C ASP A 45 -3.68 -10.96 20.13
N LYS A 46 -2.65 -10.45 20.81
CA LYS A 46 -2.64 -9.12 21.44
C LYS A 46 -2.07 -8.00 20.56
N GLU A 47 -1.65 -8.31 19.33
CA GLU A 47 -1.11 -7.29 18.44
C GLU A 47 -2.21 -6.34 17.95
N ALA A 48 -2.04 -5.03 18.17
CA ALA A 48 -3.11 -4.04 17.99
C ALA A 48 -3.64 -3.95 16.55
N ARG A 49 -2.76 -4.03 15.53
CA ARG A 49 -3.20 -3.91 14.12
C ARG A 49 -3.93 -5.16 13.67
N LEU A 50 -3.43 -6.34 14.03
CA LEU A 50 -4.10 -7.62 13.81
C LEU A 50 -5.50 -7.64 14.43
N LEU A 51 -5.64 -7.20 15.68
CA LEU A 51 -6.94 -7.09 16.34
C LEU A 51 -7.87 -6.12 15.63
N TYR A 52 -7.37 -4.95 15.22
CA TYR A 52 -8.15 -3.98 14.48
C TYR A 52 -8.65 -4.53 13.14
N VAL A 53 -7.76 -5.18 12.38
CA VAL A 53 -8.08 -5.82 11.10
C VAL A 53 -9.11 -6.92 11.26
N THR A 54 -8.91 -7.83 12.21
CA THR A 54 -9.84 -8.95 12.42
C THR A 54 -11.20 -8.51 12.94
N ARG A 55 -11.27 -7.48 13.79
CA ARG A 55 -12.55 -6.85 14.17
C ARG A 55 -13.30 -6.28 12.96
N TYR A 56 -12.58 -5.61 12.07
CA TYR A 56 -13.18 -5.08 10.84
C TYR A 56 -13.70 -6.20 9.95
N LEU A 57 -12.89 -7.24 9.70
CA LEU A 57 -13.29 -8.40 8.91
C LEU A 57 -14.53 -9.08 9.51
N TYR A 58 -14.55 -9.30 10.83
CA TYR A 58 -15.71 -9.81 11.54
C TYR A 58 -16.96 -8.93 11.33
N ALA A 59 -16.82 -7.62 11.46
CA ALA A 59 -17.92 -6.68 11.26
C ALA A 59 -18.46 -6.69 9.82
N ILE A 60 -17.59 -6.93 8.83
CA ILE A 60 -17.98 -7.08 7.42
C ILE A 60 -18.78 -8.36 7.23
N GLU A 61 -18.31 -9.50 7.75
CA GLU A 61 -19.00 -10.78 7.64
C GLU A 61 -20.38 -10.75 8.28
N ASN A 62 -20.48 -10.11 9.45
CA ASN A 62 -21.72 -9.98 10.20
C ASN A 62 -22.55 -8.77 9.77
N ARG A 63 -22.14 -8.06 8.70
CA ARG A 63 -22.83 -6.88 8.14
C ARG A 63 -23.03 -5.73 9.14
N ILE A 64 -22.28 -5.70 10.24
CA ILE A 64 -22.32 -4.67 11.29
C ILE A 64 -21.87 -3.31 10.74
N ILE A 65 -20.94 -3.31 9.77
CA ILE A 65 -20.44 -2.09 9.14
C ILE A 65 -21.54 -1.30 8.40
N LYS A 66 -22.70 -1.88 8.11
CA LYS A 66 -23.82 -1.12 7.53
C LYS A 66 -24.23 0.06 8.42
N ASP A 67 -24.35 -0.20 9.71
CA ASP A 67 -25.11 0.66 10.63
C ASP A 67 -24.27 1.17 11.80
N LYS A 68 -23.03 0.69 11.96
CA LYS A 68 -22.17 1.05 13.09
C LYS A 68 -20.75 1.39 12.67
N GLU A 69 -20.17 2.36 13.38
CA GLU A 69 -18.75 2.64 13.31
C GLU A 69 -17.96 1.61 14.11
N ILE A 70 -16.85 1.15 13.53
CA ILE A 70 -15.90 0.27 14.22
C ILE A 70 -14.84 1.15 14.85
N THR A 71 -15.01 1.43 16.14
CA THR A 71 -14.01 2.13 16.95
C THR A 71 -13.10 1.11 17.63
N VAL A 72 -11.89 1.55 18.01
CA VAL A 72 -10.96 0.75 18.81
C VAL A 72 -11.59 0.31 20.15
N ILE A 73 -12.61 1.05 20.61
CA ILE A 73 -13.22 1.00 21.94
C ILE A 73 -14.46 0.09 22.00
N ASN A 74 -15.11 -0.21 20.86
CA ASN A 74 -16.22 -1.17 20.85
C ASN A 74 -15.66 -2.60 20.99
N GLU A 75 -15.60 -3.07 22.23
CA GLU A 75 -15.08 -4.38 22.68
C GLU A 75 -15.96 -5.55 22.20
N GLN A 76 -16.05 -5.76 20.89
CA GLN A 76 -16.41 -7.10 20.42
C GLN A 76 -15.19 -7.98 20.65
N LEU A 77 -15.32 -8.91 21.60
CA LEU A 77 -14.25 -9.79 22.04
C LEU A 77 -13.94 -10.80 20.93
N ILE A 78 -12.96 -10.48 20.09
CA ILE A 78 -12.41 -11.43 19.11
C ILE A 78 -11.49 -12.38 19.86
N THR A 79 -11.88 -13.65 19.94
CA THR A 79 -11.02 -14.70 20.51
C THR A 79 -9.90 -15.05 19.53
N LYS A 80 -8.82 -15.66 20.04
CA LYS A 80 -7.72 -16.17 19.18
C LYS A 80 -8.23 -17.11 18.08
N SER A 81 -9.20 -17.98 18.38
CA SER A 81 -9.80 -18.88 17.39
C SER A 81 -10.48 -18.10 16.26
N MET A 82 -11.33 -17.12 16.61
CA MET A 82 -12.00 -16.28 15.61
C MET A 82 -11.00 -15.50 14.75
N CYS A 83 -9.93 -14.98 15.37
CA CYS A 83 -8.85 -14.32 14.66
C CYS A 83 -8.21 -15.27 13.63
N ILE A 84 -7.85 -16.49 14.04
CA ILE A 84 -7.28 -17.51 13.17
C ILE A 84 -8.23 -17.85 12.00
N ASP A 85 -9.52 -18.01 12.27
CA ASP A 85 -10.53 -18.32 11.24
C ASP A 85 -10.66 -17.20 10.19
N LEU A 86 -10.67 -15.94 10.65
CA LEU A 86 -10.72 -14.79 9.75
C LEU A 86 -9.44 -14.68 8.90
N ILE A 87 -8.26 -14.87 9.50
CA ILE A 87 -7.00 -14.88 8.74
C ILE A 87 -6.96 -16.05 7.76
N ASN A 88 -7.42 -17.24 8.15
CA ASN A 88 -7.53 -18.38 7.26
C ASN A 88 -8.37 -18.05 6.01
N LYS A 89 -9.54 -17.44 6.22
CA LYS A 89 -10.47 -17.11 5.13
C LYS A 89 -9.96 -16.01 4.22
N TYR A 90 -9.49 -14.90 4.78
CA TYR A 90 -9.16 -13.71 3.98
C TYR A 90 -7.72 -13.71 3.44
N PHE A 91 -6.78 -14.36 4.13
CA PHE A 91 -5.37 -14.40 3.72
C PHE A 91 -4.94 -15.76 3.15
N ILE A 92 -5.36 -16.88 3.73
CA ILE A 92 -4.82 -18.21 3.37
C ILE A 92 -5.60 -18.90 2.26
N GLN A 93 -6.93 -18.80 2.22
CA GLN A 93 -7.79 -19.61 1.36
C GLN A 93 -7.38 -19.60 -0.13
N ASN A 94 -6.83 -18.48 -0.61
CA ASN A 94 -6.42 -18.28 -2.01
C ASN A 94 -4.90 -18.30 -2.20
N LYS A 95 -4.14 -18.79 -1.20
CA LYS A 95 -2.67 -18.86 -1.24
C LYS A 95 -2.18 -20.29 -1.10
N ASP A 96 -1.03 -20.55 -1.72
CA ASP A 96 -0.34 -21.81 -1.55
C ASP A 96 0.28 -21.87 -0.15
N LYS A 97 -0.18 -22.84 0.66
CA LYS A 97 0.23 -23.02 2.05
C LYS A 97 1.73 -23.27 2.20
N ASN A 98 2.42 -23.71 1.14
CA ASN A 98 3.85 -23.98 1.16
C ASN A 98 4.71 -22.71 1.02
N TYR A 99 4.12 -21.60 0.57
CA TYR A 99 4.83 -20.33 0.36
C TYR A 99 4.35 -19.21 1.30
N LEU A 100 3.58 -19.56 2.33
CA LEU A 100 3.15 -18.61 3.36
C LEU A 100 4.32 -18.20 4.25
N SER A 101 4.41 -16.91 4.54
CA SER A 101 5.39 -16.37 5.49
C SER A 101 4.77 -15.35 6.44
N TRP A 102 5.38 -15.17 7.60
CA TRP A 102 5.02 -14.11 8.54
C TRP A 102 5.15 -12.73 7.92
N THR A 103 6.11 -12.54 7.01
CA THR A 103 6.24 -11.31 6.22
C THR A 103 4.99 -11.07 5.37
N GLN A 104 4.52 -12.06 4.60
CA GLN A 104 3.30 -11.91 3.80
C GLN A 104 2.07 -11.61 4.66
N LEU A 105 1.94 -12.25 5.83
CA LEU A 105 0.85 -11.96 6.76
C LEU A 105 0.96 -10.53 7.28
N LYS A 106 2.14 -10.08 7.71
CA LYS A 106 2.37 -8.71 8.18
C LYS A 106 2.04 -7.67 7.11
N ILE A 107 2.41 -7.93 5.86
CA ILE A 107 2.05 -7.12 4.68
C ILE A 107 0.53 -7.01 4.56
N PHE A 108 -0.18 -8.15 4.61
CA PHE A 108 -1.64 -8.20 4.55
C PHE A 108 -2.28 -7.39 5.68
N ILE A 109 -1.86 -7.60 6.94
CA ILE A 109 -2.37 -6.88 8.11
C ILE A 109 -2.15 -5.38 7.97
N ASN A 110 -0.97 -4.94 7.52
CA ASN A 110 -0.69 -3.51 7.40
C ASN A 110 -1.54 -2.84 6.30
N VAL A 111 -1.65 -3.44 5.11
CA VAL A 111 -2.47 -2.91 4.03
C VAL A 111 -3.93 -2.77 4.47
N PHE A 112 -4.48 -3.81 5.10
CA PHE A 112 -5.86 -3.82 5.56
C PHE A 112 -6.07 -2.85 6.73
N TYR A 113 -5.10 -2.73 7.63
CA TYR A 113 -5.14 -1.74 8.72
C TYR A 113 -5.26 -0.32 8.16
N HIS A 114 -4.42 0.06 7.19
CA HIS A 114 -4.48 1.39 6.59
C HIS A 114 -5.78 1.63 5.81
N LEU A 115 -6.26 0.62 5.07
CA LEU A 115 -7.55 0.66 4.41
C LEU A 115 -8.69 0.94 5.41
N PHE A 116 -8.79 0.13 6.46
CA PHE A 116 -9.88 0.22 7.44
C PHE A 116 -9.79 1.48 8.30
N ASN A 117 -8.58 1.90 8.66
CA ASN A 117 -8.37 3.14 9.39
C ASN A 117 -8.79 4.34 8.53
N GLY A 118 -8.42 4.34 7.25
CA GLY A 118 -8.86 5.38 6.32
C GLY A 118 -10.36 5.39 6.10
N PHE A 119 -10.97 4.20 5.91
CA PHE A 119 -12.42 4.07 5.74
C PHE A 119 -13.21 4.57 6.95
N SER A 120 -12.79 4.22 8.18
CA SER A 120 -13.45 4.67 9.41
C SER A 120 -13.39 6.19 9.62
N ASN A 121 -12.30 6.83 9.21
CA ASN A 121 -12.08 8.26 9.45
C ASN A 121 -12.48 9.14 8.25
N CYS A 122 -12.78 8.53 7.11
CA CYS A 122 -13.23 9.22 5.91
C CYS A 122 -14.64 9.76 6.10
N GLY A 123 -14.81 11.08 6.04
CA GLY A 123 -16.12 11.73 6.18
C GLY A 123 -17.16 11.24 5.17
N TYR A 124 -16.71 10.82 3.97
CA TYR A 124 -17.60 10.27 2.94
C TYR A 124 -18.10 8.86 3.25
N PHE A 125 -17.51 8.10 4.17
CA PHE A 125 -17.86 6.69 4.40
C PHE A 125 -18.40 6.42 5.80
N ARG A 126 -18.73 7.49 6.54
CA ARG A 126 -19.38 7.39 7.84
C ARG A 126 -20.84 6.92 7.71
N VAL A 127 -21.35 6.27 8.75
CA VAL A 127 -22.75 5.79 8.79
C VAL A 127 -23.74 6.92 8.53
N ASP A 128 -23.52 8.08 9.13
CA ASP A 128 -24.39 9.25 9.03
C ASP A 128 -24.31 9.97 7.67
N ALA A 129 -23.23 9.78 6.92
CA ALA A 129 -23.08 10.31 5.57
C ALA A 129 -23.83 9.50 4.50
N LEU A 130 -24.12 8.22 4.78
CA LEU A 130 -24.72 7.28 3.84
C LEU A 130 -26.19 7.02 4.16
N GLN A 131 -27.08 7.41 3.24
CA GLN A 131 -28.53 7.15 3.39
C GLN A 131 -28.92 5.68 3.12
N GLU A 132 -28.09 4.96 2.36
CA GLU A 132 -28.31 3.55 2.04
C GLU A 132 -27.22 2.69 2.71
N PRO A 133 -27.53 1.98 3.81
CA PRO A 133 -26.54 1.19 4.55
C PRO A 133 -25.88 0.09 3.72
N GLN A 134 -26.59 -0.45 2.71
CA GLN A 134 -26.03 -1.44 1.79
C GLN A 134 -24.88 -0.87 0.96
N LEU A 135 -24.96 0.39 0.56
CA LEU A 135 -23.93 1.03 -0.25
C LEU A 135 -22.60 1.13 0.51
N ARG A 136 -22.66 1.35 1.83
CA ARG A 136 -21.48 1.30 2.71
C ARG A 136 -20.75 -0.04 2.61
N MET A 137 -21.52 -1.13 2.62
CA MET A 137 -20.99 -2.48 2.46
C MET A 137 -20.43 -2.73 1.08
N ASP A 138 -21.11 -2.28 0.04
CA ASP A 138 -20.66 -2.47 -1.34
C ASP A 138 -19.32 -1.74 -1.58
N ILE A 139 -19.15 -0.54 -1.01
CA ILE A 139 -17.91 0.23 -1.07
C ILE A 139 -16.77 -0.51 -0.35
N ILE A 140 -16.95 -0.93 0.91
CA ILE A 140 -15.86 -1.60 1.62
C ILE A 140 -15.50 -2.95 1.01
N GLN A 141 -16.47 -3.69 0.47
CA GLN A 141 -16.22 -4.94 -0.25
C GLN A 141 -15.43 -4.70 -1.55
N THR A 142 -15.74 -3.61 -2.25
CA THR A 142 -14.98 -3.17 -3.42
C THR A 142 -13.54 -2.88 -3.05
N PHE A 143 -13.31 -2.13 -1.97
CA PHE A 143 -11.95 -1.83 -1.50
C PHE A 143 -11.20 -3.08 -1.04
N LEU A 144 -11.85 -3.97 -0.29
CA LEU A 144 -11.30 -5.25 0.10
C LEU A 144 -10.84 -6.06 -1.09
N HIS A 145 -11.66 -6.16 -2.15
CA HIS A 145 -11.31 -6.88 -3.36
C HIS A 145 -10.05 -6.30 -4.00
N SER A 146 -9.99 -4.97 -4.16
CA SER A 146 -8.82 -4.29 -4.72
C SER A 146 -7.55 -4.46 -3.89
N SER A 147 -7.63 -4.27 -2.56
CA SER A 147 -6.50 -4.42 -1.66
C SER A 147 -6.02 -5.87 -1.61
N ASN A 148 -6.93 -6.84 -1.74
CA ASN A 148 -6.54 -8.24 -1.79
C ASN A 148 -5.70 -8.53 -3.04
N GLN A 149 -6.11 -8.07 -4.23
CA GLN A 149 -5.31 -8.21 -5.46
C GLN A 149 -3.88 -7.71 -5.27
N PHE A 150 -3.72 -6.59 -4.56
CA PHE A 150 -2.42 -6.02 -4.25
C PHE A 150 -1.56 -6.89 -3.31
N THR A 151 -2.17 -7.57 -2.33
CA THR A 151 -1.49 -8.45 -1.37
C THR A 151 -1.35 -9.92 -1.82
N LEU A 152 -2.02 -10.29 -2.92
CA LEU A 152 -2.00 -11.63 -3.50
C LEU A 152 -0.86 -11.85 -4.50
N ILE A 153 -0.14 -10.78 -4.86
CA ILE A 153 0.99 -10.85 -5.78
C ILE A 153 2.07 -11.77 -5.20
N SER A 154 2.17 -12.97 -5.77
CA SER A 154 3.10 -14.02 -5.35
C SER A 154 4.25 -14.12 -6.33
N VAL A 155 5.47 -14.25 -5.80
CA VAL A 155 6.68 -14.59 -6.59
C VAL A 155 6.78 -16.09 -6.88
N LYS A 156 5.71 -16.87 -6.65
CA LYS A 156 5.68 -18.33 -6.84
C LYS A 156 6.15 -18.73 -8.25
N SER A 157 5.57 -18.15 -9.29
CA SER A 157 5.93 -18.47 -10.68
C SER A 157 7.40 -18.17 -10.98
N VAL A 158 7.96 -17.12 -10.37
CA VAL A 158 9.38 -16.80 -10.44
C VAL A 158 10.21 -17.88 -9.75
N ARG A 159 9.86 -18.23 -8.50
CA ARG A 159 10.61 -19.22 -7.69
C ARG A 159 10.59 -20.61 -8.28
N GLU A 160 9.44 -21.08 -8.76
CA GLU A 160 9.29 -22.41 -9.35
C GLU A 160 10.05 -22.55 -10.68
N LYS A 161 10.14 -21.46 -11.44
CA LYS A 161 10.84 -21.46 -12.72
C LYS A 161 12.33 -21.14 -12.62
N GLN A 162 12.77 -20.36 -11.62
CA GLN A 162 14.19 -20.16 -11.29
C GLN A 162 14.90 -21.46 -10.93
N VAL A 163 14.18 -22.42 -10.38
CA VAL A 163 14.69 -23.75 -10.02
C VAL A 163 14.91 -24.65 -11.25
N ASN A 164 14.30 -24.34 -12.40
CA ASN A 164 14.37 -25.15 -13.64
C ASN A 164 15.23 -24.50 -14.76
N LEU A 165 16.05 -23.50 -14.43
CA LEU A 165 16.81 -22.74 -15.43
C LEU A 165 18.23 -23.27 -15.63
N ASP A 166 18.42 -24.03 -16.72
CA ASP A 166 19.74 -24.42 -17.23
C ASP A 166 20.28 -23.44 -18.30
N ASN A 167 19.46 -22.50 -18.82
CA ASN A 167 19.81 -21.61 -19.94
C ASN A 167 19.43 -20.14 -19.72
N VAL A 168 20.35 -19.22 -20.08
CA VAL A 168 20.24 -17.77 -19.89
C VAL A 168 19.13 -17.11 -20.73
N GLU A 169 18.84 -17.62 -21.94
CA GLU A 169 17.78 -17.07 -22.81
C GLU A 169 16.36 -17.27 -22.27
N GLN A 170 16.14 -18.26 -21.38
CA GLN A 170 14.83 -18.49 -20.76
C GLN A 170 14.56 -17.51 -19.59
N ILE A 171 15.57 -16.76 -19.12
CA ILE A 171 15.47 -15.84 -17.99
C ILE A 171 14.66 -14.58 -18.35
N ASP A 172 14.83 -14.03 -19.56
CA ASP A 172 14.13 -12.82 -20.00
C ASP A 172 12.63 -13.07 -20.20
N ASP A 173 12.26 -14.20 -20.82
CA ASP A 173 10.86 -14.64 -20.92
C ASP A 173 10.25 -14.99 -19.56
N LEU A 174 11.07 -15.47 -18.62
CA LEU A 174 10.69 -15.69 -17.22
C LEU A 174 10.33 -14.37 -16.55
N LEU A 175 11.23 -13.38 -16.56
CA LEU A 175 11.03 -12.10 -15.88
C LEU A 175 9.83 -11.37 -16.50
N ASN A 176 9.68 -11.39 -17.82
CA ASN A 176 8.58 -10.74 -18.54
C ASN A 176 7.19 -11.33 -18.23
N ASN A 177 7.10 -12.64 -17.96
CA ASN A 177 5.84 -13.32 -17.67
C ASN A 177 5.55 -13.49 -16.18
N SER A 178 6.57 -13.40 -15.32
CA SER A 178 6.46 -13.66 -13.88
C SER A 178 6.40 -12.38 -13.04
N VAL A 179 6.94 -11.27 -13.56
CA VAL A 179 6.80 -9.96 -12.94
C VAL A 179 5.40 -9.43 -13.23
N ILE A 180 4.62 -9.20 -12.18
CA ILE A 180 3.30 -8.57 -12.33
C ILE A 180 3.51 -7.13 -12.79
N ARG A 181 3.23 -6.91 -14.07
CA ARG A 181 3.31 -5.60 -14.69
C ARG A 181 2.08 -4.76 -14.31
N CYS A 182 2.31 -3.49 -14.00
CA CYS A 182 1.25 -2.52 -13.66
C CYS A 182 0.19 -2.38 -14.77
N ASP A 183 0.55 -2.65 -16.02
CA ASP A 183 -0.36 -2.66 -17.16
C ASP A 183 -1.38 -3.83 -17.11
N LYS A 184 -1.05 -4.97 -16.49
CA LYS A 184 -1.89 -6.18 -16.38
C LYS A 184 -2.78 -6.27 -15.14
N THR A 185 -2.54 -5.47 -14.10
CA THR A 185 -3.39 -5.45 -12.89
C THR A 185 -4.64 -4.59 -13.10
N GLN A 186 -5.80 -5.02 -12.58
CA GLN A 186 -7.02 -4.20 -12.57
C GLN A 186 -6.77 -2.93 -11.73
N PRO A 187 -6.89 -1.74 -12.32
CA PRO A 187 -6.36 -0.53 -11.73
C PRO A 187 -7.46 0.14 -10.92
N PHE A 188 -7.96 -0.51 -9.87
CA PHE A 188 -8.79 0.22 -8.93
C PHE A 188 -8.30 -0.07 -7.53
N THR A 189 -7.94 0.96 -6.79
CA THR A 189 -7.72 0.90 -5.34
C THR A 189 -7.96 2.29 -4.75
N VAL A 190 -7.90 2.43 -3.43
CA VAL A 190 -8.07 3.69 -2.71
C VAL A 190 -6.87 3.95 -1.81
N VAL A 191 -6.40 5.19 -1.81
CA VAL A 191 -5.45 5.74 -0.86
C VAL A 191 -6.18 6.81 -0.06
N PHE A 192 -5.98 6.85 1.25
CA PHE A 192 -6.51 7.94 2.07
C PHE A 192 -5.41 8.98 2.30
N THR A 193 -5.75 10.25 2.12
CA THR A 193 -4.84 11.37 2.45
C THR A 193 -4.64 11.42 3.97
N HIS A 194 -3.73 12.29 4.41
CA HIS A 194 -3.53 12.57 5.83
C HIS A 194 -4.80 13.10 6.54
N SER A 195 -5.71 13.72 5.79
CA SER A 195 -7.02 14.20 6.26
C SER A 195 -8.13 13.17 6.07
N TYR A 196 -7.77 11.93 5.68
CA TYR A 196 -8.69 10.83 5.40
C TYR A 196 -9.61 11.03 4.20
N ASP A 197 -9.29 11.96 3.31
CA ASP A 197 -9.99 12.08 2.03
C ASP A 197 -9.61 10.91 1.11
N PRO A 198 -10.57 10.32 0.36
CA PRO A 198 -10.30 9.23 -0.54
C PRO A 198 -9.66 9.76 -1.84
N LEU A 199 -8.51 9.22 -2.19
CA LEU A 199 -7.87 9.34 -3.48
C LEU A 199 -7.96 7.99 -4.20
N PHE A 200 -8.74 7.95 -5.28
CA PHE A 200 -8.96 6.73 -6.05
C PHE A 200 -7.86 6.54 -7.09
N VAL A 201 -7.22 5.38 -7.10
CA VAL A 201 -6.15 5.06 -8.03
C VAL A 201 -6.72 4.21 -9.15
N TYR A 202 -6.75 4.76 -10.36
CA TYR A 202 -7.20 4.07 -11.56
C TYR A 202 -6.57 4.60 -12.84
N LYS A 203 -6.60 3.79 -13.91
CA LYS A 203 -6.07 4.18 -15.24
C LYS A 203 -7.06 5.05 -16.00
N THR A 204 -8.31 4.62 -16.03
CA THR A 204 -9.39 5.32 -16.70
C THR A 204 -10.63 5.40 -15.80
N PRO A 205 -11.50 6.41 -15.98
CA PRO A 205 -12.75 6.48 -15.22
C PRO A 205 -13.65 5.24 -15.38
N ASN A 206 -13.49 4.48 -16.47
CA ASN A 206 -14.22 3.23 -16.71
C ASN A 206 -13.80 2.09 -15.78
N ASP A 207 -12.60 2.18 -15.19
CA ASP A 207 -12.11 1.22 -14.20
C ASP A 207 -12.74 1.43 -12.81
N VAL A 208 -13.44 2.55 -12.61
CA VAL A 208 -14.10 2.86 -11.34
C VAL A 208 -15.38 2.02 -11.17
N PRO A 209 -15.53 1.32 -10.03
CA PRO A 209 -16.73 0.55 -9.73
C PRO A 209 -18.01 1.38 -9.78
N LYS A 210 -19.05 0.84 -10.45
CA LYS A 210 -20.34 1.53 -10.66
C LYS A 210 -21.01 1.97 -9.36
N SER A 211 -20.88 1.19 -8.29
CA SER A 211 -21.40 1.53 -6.95
C SER A 211 -20.84 2.85 -6.43
N LEU A 212 -19.54 3.08 -6.63
CA LEU A 212 -18.87 4.32 -6.24
C LEU A 212 -19.28 5.50 -7.12
N LEU A 213 -19.40 5.30 -8.44
CA LEU A 213 -19.88 6.34 -9.35
C LEU A 213 -21.30 6.80 -8.97
N LEU A 214 -22.21 5.84 -8.74
CA LEU A 214 -23.58 6.13 -8.30
C LEU A 214 -23.60 6.86 -6.96
N TYR A 215 -22.74 6.45 -6.03
CA TYR A 215 -22.65 7.07 -4.71
C TYR A 215 -22.29 8.56 -4.78
N PHE A 216 -21.14 8.88 -5.37
CA PHE A 216 -20.67 10.27 -5.42
C PHE A 216 -21.53 11.15 -6.33
N ASN A 217 -22.14 10.59 -7.39
CA ASN A 217 -23.15 11.29 -8.18
C ASN A 217 -24.41 11.65 -7.38
N THR A 218 -24.77 10.83 -6.39
CA THR A 218 -25.91 11.11 -5.52
C THR A 218 -25.55 12.15 -4.46
N LEU A 219 -24.34 12.08 -3.90
CA LEU A 219 -23.83 13.08 -2.96
C LEU A 219 -23.80 14.48 -3.58
N SER A 220 -23.21 14.62 -4.77
CA SER A 220 -23.04 15.93 -5.43
C SER A 220 -24.37 16.62 -5.73
N LYS A 221 -25.41 15.86 -6.07
CA LYS A 221 -26.77 16.38 -6.32
C LYS A 221 -27.48 16.88 -5.07
N LYS A 222 -27.15 16.33 -3.89
CA LYS A 222 -27.78 16.71 -2.61
C LYS A 222 -27.08 17.89 -1.94
N SER A 223 -25.83 18.14 -2.28
CA SER A 223 -25.02 19.21 -1.70
C SER A 223 -25.16 20.55 -2.43
N ASN A 224 -26.12 21.40 -2.05
CA ASN A 224 -26.04 22.85 -2.35
C ASN A 224 -25.06 23.59 -1.42
N ARG A 225 -24.62 22.93 -0.34
CA ARG A 225 -23.84 23.51 0.76
C ARG A 225 -22.32 23.32 0.64
N TRP A 226 -21.87 22.57 -0.36
CA TRP A 226 -20.46 22.22 -0.54
C TRP A 226 -19.95 22.91 -1.80
N LEU A 227 -19.32 24.07 -1.63
CA LEU A 227 -18.70 24.80 -2.72
C LEU A 227 -17.58 23.96 -3.37
N SER A 228 -17.60 23.98 -4.70
CA SER A 228 -16.53 23.72 -5.69
C SER A 228 -16.09 22.32 -6.09
N ASN A 229 -16.33 21.23 -5.35
CA ASN A 229 -15.87 19.90 -5.82
C ASN A 229 -16.99 19.15 -6.55
N THR A 230 -17.02 19.32 -7.87
CA THR A 230 -17.90 18.54 -8.76
C THR A 230 -17.50 17.05 -8.71
N THR A 231 -18.37 16.13 -9.13
CA THR A 231 -18.01 14.71 -9.29
C THR A 231 -16.78 14.49 -10.19
N ASN A 232 -16.49 15.45 -11.07
CA ASN A 232 -15.27 15.49 -11.89
C ASN A 232 -13.98 15.66 -11.04
N ASP A 233 -14.05 16.24 -9.84
CA ASP A 233 -12.90 16.42 -8.95
C ASP A 233 -12.55 15.14 -8.18
N ILE A 234 -13.55 14.29 -7.89
CA ILE A 234 -13.36 13.02 -7.17
C ILE A 234 -12.91 11.91 -8.14
N PHE A 235 -13.54 11.83 -9.30
CA PHE A 235 -13.19 10.87 -10.36
C PHE A 235 -12.62 11.59 -11.58
N THR A 236 -11.51 12.29 -11.39
CA THR A 236 -10.83 13.01 -12.47
C THR A 236 -10.23 12.07 -13.49
N ASP A 237 -10.41 12.36 -14.78
CA ASP A 237 -9.66 11.70 -15.83
C ASP A 237 -8.21 12.23 -15.81
N TYR A 238 -7.29 11.43 -15.29
CA TYR A 238 -5.89 11.83 -15.13
C TYR A 238 -5.24 12.24 -16.46
N ASN A 239 -5.72 11.72 -17.59
CA ASN A 239 -5.21 12.08 -18.93
C ASN A 239 -5.51 13.53 -19.33
N LYS A 240 -6.38 14.22 -18.58
CA LYS A 240 -6.72 15.63 -18.80
C LYS A 240 -5.95 16.58 -17.88
N LEU A 241 -5.19 16.05 -16.93
CA LEU A 241 -4.43 16.85 -15.98
C LEU A 241 -3.04 17.17 -16.50
N ASN A 242 -2.60 18.40 -16.27
CA ASN A 242 -1.23 18.83 -16.55
C ASN A 242 -0.26 18.43 -15.43
N HIS A 243 1.04 18.66 -15.67
CA HIS A 243 2.12 18.38 -14.72
C HIS A 243 1.84 18.93 -13.31
N LEU A 244 1.51 20.21 -13.20
CA LEU A 244 1.31 20.87 -11.91
C LEU A 244 0.10 20.31 -11.16
N GLU A 245 -0.99 20.00 -11.86
CA GLU A 245 -2.19 19.40 -11.27
C GLU A 245 -1.89 18.00 -10.71
N LEU A 246 -1.15 17.18 -11.44
CA LEU A 246 -0.70 15.87 -10.99
C LEU A 246 0.28 15.99 -9.80
N PHE A 247 1.22 16.94 -9.88
CA PHE A 247 2.16 17.25 -8.81
C PHE A 247 1.43 17.62 -7.51
N PHE A 248 0.45 18.54 -7.57
CA PHE A 248 -0.33 18.95 -6.39
C PHE A 248 -1.06 17.78 -5.74
N LYS A 249 -1.62 16.88 -6.54
CA LYS A 249 -2.25 15.66 -6.02
C LYS A 249 -1.25 14.69 -5.36
N LEU A 250 0.02 14.67 -5.76
CA LEU A 250 1.05 13.86 -5.10
C LEU A 250 1.52 14.48 -3.78
N VAL A 251 1.80 15.79 -3.77
CA VAL A 251 2.31 16.46 -2.57
C VAL A 251 1.25 16.66 -1.48
N SER A 252 -0.03 16.47 -1.80
CA SER A 252 -1.11 16.42 -0.80
C SER A 252 -1.13 15.12 0.02
N LEU A 253 -0.44 14.06 -0.43
CA LEU A 253 -0.45 12.77 0.25
C LEU A 253 0.24 12.85 1.62
N PRO A 254 1.52 13.23 1.74
CA PRO A 254 2.12 13.43 3.05
C PRO A 254 2.28 14.90 3.46
N ILE A 255 1.87 15.20 4.70
CA ILE A 255 2.11 16.50 5.36
C ILE A 255 3.60 16.79 5.53
N LYS A 256 4.45 15.75 5.54
CA LYS A 256 5.89 15.89 5.81
C LYS A 256 6.60 16.87 4.86
N TYR A 257 6.04 17.15 3.68
CA TYR A 257 6.61 18.10 2.72
C TYR A 257 6.26 19.56 3.02
N TRP A 258 5.30 19.83 3.91
CA TRP A 258 4.89 21.20 4.22
C TRP A 258 5.93 21.92 5.09
N ASN A 259 6.73 21.16 5.85
CA ASN A 259 7.66 21.68 6.85
C ASN A 259 9.11 21.35 6.49
N LYS A 260 9.48 21.48 5.20
CA LYS A 260 10.82 21.17 4.70
C LYS A 260 11.37 22.31 3.86
N ALA A 261 12.69 22.45 3.93
CA ALA A 261 13.45 23.23 2.96
C ALA A 261 13.94 22.30 1.85
N ILE A 262 13.94 22.76 0.60
CA ILE A 262 14.28 21.96 -0.59
C ILE A 262 15.41 22.65 -1.35
N CYS A 263 16.40 21.87 -1.77
CA CYS A 263 17.41 22.33 -2.72
C CYS A 263 16.79 22.38 -4.12
N THR A 264 16.85 23.52 -4.80
CA THR A 264 16.26 23.69 -6.13
C THR A 264 17.06 23.03 -7.25
N GLU A 265 18.29 22.59 -6.98
CA GLU A 265 19.14 21.91 -7.98
C GLU A 265 19.02 20.38 -7.90
N CYS A 266 18.99 19.81 -6.68
CA CYS A 266 18.98 18.36 -6.49
C CYS A 266 17.71 17.82 -5.83
N PHE A 267 16.72 18.68 -5.54
CA PHE A 267 15.44 18.36 -4.91
C PHE A 267 15.51 17.65 -3.55
N ARG A 268 16.71 17.55 -2.95
CA ARG A 268 16.88 16.99 -1.61
C ARG A 268 16.20 17.85 -0.57
N GLN A 269 15.62 17.17 0.42
CA GLN A 269 14.83 17.78 1.48
C GLN A 269 15.64 17.87 2.77
N TYR A 270 15.46 18.98 3.47
CA TYR A 270 16.14 19.33 4.71
C TYR A 270 15.13 19.79 5.76
N PRO A 271 15.50 19.78 7.07
CA PRO A 271 14.75 20.48 8.10
C PRO A 271 14.44 21.92 7.68
N TYR A 272 13.27 22.43 8.07
CA TYR A 272 12.80 23.77 7.68
C TYR A 272 13.82 24.89 7.98
N ASP A 273 14.55 24.78 9.09
CA ASP A 273 15.52 25.78 9.54
C ASP A 273 16.87 25.69 8.81
N SER A 274 17.08 24.67 7.98
CA SER A 274 18.27 24.58 7.15
C SER A 274 18.26 25.67 6.07
N ASN A 275 19.44 26.25 5.82
CA ASN A 275 19.60 27.34 4.86
C ASN A 275 20.45 26.96 3.64
N THR A 276 21.31 25.94 3.74
CA THR A 276 22.23 25.55 2.67
C THR A 276 22.16 24.05 2.37
N CYS A 277 22.24 23.71 1.09
CA CYS A 277 22.34 22.33 0.65
C CYS A 277 23.75 21.78 0.92
N THR A 278 23.83 20.63 1.57
CA THR A 278 25.12 19.98 1.88
C THR A 278 25.88 19.52 0.63
N GLU A 279 25.16 19.14 -0.42
CA GLU A 279 25.72 18.63 -1.68
C GLU A 279 26.02 19.78 -2.66
N CYS A 280 24.99 20.56 -3.01
CA CYS A 280 25.07 21.61 -4.03
C CYS A 280 25.67 22.93 -3.53
N LYS A 281 25.78 23.11 -2.20
CA LYS A 281 26.24 24.37 -1.56
C LYS A 281 25.39 25.61 -1.88
N VAL A 282 24.22 25.45 -2.48
CA VAL A 282 23.26 26.54 -2.76
C VAL A 282 22.30 26.78 -1.60
N SER A 283 21.64 27.94 -1.62
CA SER A 283 20.59 28.28 -0.65
C SER A 283 19.34 27.42 -0.86
N LEU A 284 18.74 26.97 0.24
CA LEU A 284 17.52 26.18 0.22
C LEU A 284 16.29 27.07 0.10
N THR A 285 15.29 26.60 -0.65
CA THR A 285 13.97 27.24 -0.75
C THR A 285 13.01 26.61 0.26
N LYS A 286 12.20 27.41 0.94
CA LYS A 286 11.22 26.96 1.93
C LYS A 286 9.96 27.83 1.90
N PRO A 287 8.80 27.32 2.32
CA PRO A 287 7.60 28.14 2.40
C PRO A 287 7.81 29.27 3.42
N LYS A 288 7.30 30.48 3.13
CA LYS A 288 7.46 31.66 4.01
C LYS A 288 6.87 31.45 5.40
N SER A 289 5.86 30.60 5.51
CA SER A 289 5.22 30.18 6.76
C SER A 289 4.43 28.90 6.53
N PHE A 290 3.83 28.33 7.58
CA PHE A 290 2.90 27.19 7.48
C PHE A 290 1.47 27.54 7.02
N ASN A 291 1.22 28.79 6.60
CA ASN A 291 -0.03 29.17 5.96
C ASN A 291 -0.21 28.44 4.61
N THR A 292 -1.42 27.98 4.33
CA THR A 292 -1.79 27.22 3.11
C THR A 292 -1.41 27.93 1.81
N ASP A 293 -1.56 29.26 1.73
CA ASP A 293 -1.21 30.01 0.52
C ASP A 293 0.31 30.06 0.31
N HIS A 294 1.08 30.22 1.38
CA HIS A 294 2.53 30.18 1.34
C HIS A 294 3.06 28.78 0.98
N ILE A 295 2.41 27.74 1.49
CA ILE A 295 2.72 26.34 1.12
C ILE A 295 2.40 26.11 -0.36
N LYS A 296 1.24 26.56 -0.83
CA LYS A 296 0.82 26.40 -2.23
C LYS A 296 1.77 27.13 -3.18
N GLN A 297 2.14 28.39 -2.88
CA GLN A 297 3.12 29.13 -3.67
C GLN A 297 4.48 28.42 -3.74
N PHE A 298 4.96 27.93 -2.60
CA PHE A 298 6.19 27.15 -2.53
C PHE A 298 6.10 25.87 -3.38
N GLN A 299 5.00 25.12 -3.26
CA GLN A 299 4.75 23.92 -4.06
C GLN A 299 4.65 24.24 -5.55
N THR A 300 3.99 25.35 -5.95
CA THR A 300 3.97 25.81 -7.35
C THR A 300 5.38 26.03 -7.88
N GLN A 301 6.22 26.74 -7.13
CA GLN A 301 7.60 27.01 -7.53
C GLN A 301 8.40 25.72 -7.70
N ILE A 302 8.30 24.78 -6.75
CA ILE A 302 8.99 23.49 -6.84
C ILE A 302 8.46 22.64 -8.02
N GLY A 303 7.14 22.61 -8.23
CA GLY A 303 6.53 21.91 -9.35
C GLY A 303 7.00 22.45 -10.70
N GLN A 304 7.06 23.77 -10.87
CA GLN A 304 7.55 24.40 -12.10
C GLN A 304 9.03 24.09 -12.38
N LEU A 305 9.87 24.06 -11.33
CA LEU A 305 11.27 23.65 -11.46
C LEU A 305 11.38 22.17 -11.82
N LEU A 306 10.58 21.32 -11.20
CA LEU A 306 10.58 19.89 -11.49
C LEU A 306 10.12 19.60 -12.92
N GLU A 307 9.14 20.34 -13.45
CA GLU A 307 8.65 20.17 -14.82
C GLU A 307 9.75 20.27 -15.88
N GLN A 308 10.79 21.07 -15.62
CA GLN A 308 11.94 21.23 -16.51
C GLN A 308 12.84 19.99 -16.57
N GLU A 309 12.88 19.21 -15.48
CA GLU A 309 13.73 18.02 -15.31
C GLU A 309 12.95 16.71 -15.53
N TYR A 310 11.67 16.70 -15.14
CA TYR A 310 10.80 15.55 -15.17
C TYR A 310 9.32 15.93 -15.28
N VAL A 311 8.71 15.55 -16.39
CA VAL A 311 7.27 15.73 -16.59
C VAL A 311 6.50 14.56 -15.97
N ILE A 312 5.75 14.85 -14.90
CA ILE A 312 4.77 13.92 -14.33
C ILE A 312 3.64 13.71 -15.35
N THR A 313 3.59 12.52 -15.91
CA THR A 313 2.50 12.05 -16.78
C THR A 313 1.45 11.30 -15.96
N PRO A 314 0.23 11.06 -16.49
CA PRO A 314 -0.80 10.27 -15.81
C PRO A 314 -0.32 8.87 -15.42
N ASP A 315 0.46 8.21 -16.28
CA ASP A 315 1.04 6.89 -16.00
C ASP A 315 2.08 6.93 -14.88
N ASN A 316 2.98 7.93 -14.91
CA ASN A 316 3.96 8.13 -13.84
C ASN A 316 3.28 8.47 -12.51
N TYR A 317 2.23 9.29 -12.54
CA TYR A 317 1.41 9.60 -11.38
C TYR A 317 0.80 8.35 -10.74
N ILE A 318 0.14 7.48 -11.53
CA ILE A 318 -0.43 6.23 -11.03
C ILE A 318 0.66 5.32 -10.43
N LYS A 319 1.82 5.19 -11.09
CA LYS A 319 2.95 4.41 -10.58
C LYS A 319 3.43 4.95 -9.23
N MET A 320 3.58 6.27 -9.10
CA MET A 320 3.96 6.93 -7.85
C MET A 320 2.92 6.71 -6.74
N LEU A 321 1.62 6.70 -7.05
CA LEU A 321 0.57 6.35 -6.10
C LEU A 321 0.66 4.90 -5.59
N LEU A 322 0.99 3.96 -6.48
CA LEU A 322 1.19 2.56 -6.10
C LEU A 322 2.44 2.38 -5.22
N VAL A 323 3.52 3.11 -5.53
CA VAL A 323 4.72 3.17 -4.69
C VAL A 323 4.39 3.76 -3.32
N TRP A 324 3.66 4.86 -3.29
CA TRP A 324 3.19 5.49 -2.06
C TRP A 324 2.39 4.52 -1.20
N LEU A 325 1.43 3.78 -1.79
CA LEU A 325 0.60 2.80 -1.08
C LEU A 325 1.45 1.65 -0.49
N ARG A 326 2.53 1.24 -1.16
CA ARG A 326 3.50 0.29 -0.57
C ARG A 326 4.22 0.88 0.63
N ILE A 327 4.79 2.08 0.49
CA ILE A 327 5.56 2.74 1.54
C ILE A 327 4.69 3.01 2.76
N SER A 328 3.48 3.56 2.56
CA SER A 328 2.54 3.86 3.63
C SER A 328 2.12 2.60 4.38
N SER A 329 2.04 1.46 3.68
CA SER A 329 1.73 0.15 4.25
C SER A 329 2.97 -0.60 4.78
N THR A 330 4.12 0.05 4.88
CA THR A 330 5.40 -0.52 5.33
C THR A 330 5.85 -1.75 4.51
N LEU A 331 5.53 -1.75 3.22
CA LEU A 331 5.93 -2.79 2.29
C LEU A 331 7.25 -2.42 1.62
N PRO A 332 8.16 -3.39 1.44
CA PRO A 332 9.31 -3.20 0.58
C PRO A 332 8.88 -2.80 -0.85
N VAL A 333 9.56 -1.79 -1.38
CA VAL A 333 9.39 -1.36 -2.77
C VAL A 333 10.62 -1.78 -3.55
N ILE A 334 10.42 -2.63 -4.55
CA ILE A 334 11.41 -2.97 -5.56
C ILE A 334 10.79 -2.57 -6.88
N ILE A 335 11.42 -1.63 -7.57
CA ILE A 335 11.01 -1.20 -8.91
C ILE A 335 11.99 -1.82 -9.89
N MET A 336 11.49 -2.69 -10.76
CA MET A 336 12.24 -3.27 -11.86
C MET A 336 11.81 -2.57 -13.15
N GLY A 337 12.77 -2.08 -13.92
CA GLY A 337 12.55 -1.46 -15.22
C GLY A 337 13.67 -1.84 -16.17
N GLU A 338 13.39 -1.84 -17.47
CA GLU A 338 14.41 -2.00 -18.50
C GLU A 338 15.36 -0.80 -18.48
N THR A 339 16.58 -0.96 -18.98
CA THR A 339 17.69 0.02 -18.94
C THR A 339 17.38 1.40 -19.56
N GLN A 340 16.24 1.57 -20.22
CA GLN A 340 15.75 2.83 -20.78
C GLN A 340 14.67 3.53 -19.93
N VAL A 341 14.13 2.87 -18.90
CA VAL A 341 13.24 3.51 -17.92
C VAL A 341 14.11 4.20 -16.89
N ASN A 342 14.10 5.54 -16.90
CA ASN A 342 14.91 6.33 -15.98
C ASN A 342 14.34 6.25 -14.55
N LEU A 343 14.61 5.13 -13.86
CA LEU A 343 14.09 4.79 -12.53
C LEU A 343 14.46 5.84 -11.46
N LYS A 344 15.57 6.57 -11.66
CA LYS A 344 15.98 7.69 -10.82
C LYS A 344 14.97 8.84 -10.79
N GLN A 345 14.04 8.89 -11.73
CA GLN A 345 13.03 9.96 -11.82
C GLN A 345 11.67 9.55 -11.22
N ILE A 346 11.48 8.27 -10.85
CA ILE A 346 10.25 7.74 -10.24
C ILE A 346 10.33 7.79 -8.70
N LEU A 347 11.54 7.81 -8.14
CA LEU A 347 11.85 7.91 -6.71
C LEU A 347 12.36 9.32 -6.38
#